data_AF-A0A2D5VHW5-F1
#
_entry.id   AF-A0A2D5VHW5-F1
#
_cell.length_a   1.000
_cell.length_b   1.000
_cell.length_c   1.000
_cell.angle_alpha   90.00
_cell.angle_beta   90.00
_cell.angle_gamma   90.00
#
_symmetry.space_group_name_H-M   'P 1'
#
loop_
_entity.id
_entity.type
_entity.pdbx_description
1 polymer ?
#
loop_
_entity_poly.entity_id
_entity_poly.type
_entity_poly.pdbx_seq_one_letter_code
_entity_poly.pdbx_strand_id
1 'polypeptide(L)'
;MIDFKTFIEESEMELLDEAGNISSGLAIRKHNQVLKYGKDVVKAKSVEDKLDMLARQNASLGGLVLMSVAVSGDKSFGSSLAKALSLRNV
;
A
#
# COMPACT_ATOMS: atom_id res chain seq x y z
N MET A 1 -5.42 -25.91 -27.74
CA MET A 1 -5.89 -24.56 -28.11
C MET A 1 -6.39 -23.95 -26.82
N ILE A 2 -5.70 -22.94 -26.29
CA ILE A 2 -6.11 -22.30 -25.03
C ILE A 2 -7.38 -21.51 -25.34
N ASP A 3 -8.44 -21.77 -24.59
CA ASP A 3 -9.70 -21.05 -24.67
C ASP A 3 -9.48 -19.61 -24.15
N PHE A 4 -10.07 -18.62 -24.82
CA PHE A 4 -9.92 -17.20 -24.48
C PHE A 4 -10.29 -16.90 -23.01
N LYS A 5 -11.24 -17.65 -22.46
CA LYS A 5 -11.63 -17.59 -21.05
C LYS A 5 -10.52 -18.11 -20.13
N THR A 6 -9.87 -19.21 -20.52
CA THR A 6 -8.71 -19.77 -19.80
C THR A 6 -7.52 -18.80 -19.83
N PHE A 7 -7.29 -18.11 -20.96
CA PHE A 7 -6.24 -17.10 -21.08
C PHE A 7 -6.48 -15.89 -20.16
N ILE A 8 -7.73 -15.42 -20.05
CA ILE A 8 -8.10 -14.34 -19.13
C ILE A 8 -7.93 -14.78 -17.69
N GLU A 9 -8.39 -15.97 -17.32
CA GLU A 9 -8.29 -16.50 -15.96
C GLU A 9 -6.83 -16.71 -15.54
N GLU A 10 -5.98 -17.25 -16.41
CA GLU A 10 -4.53 -17.40 -16.16
C GLU A 10 -3.83 -16.05 -16.05
N SER A 11 -4.15 -15.09 -16.95
CA SER A 11 -3.57 -13.75 -16.92
C SER A 11 -4.01 -12.95 -15.69
N GLU A 12 -5.28 -13.06 -15.26
CA GLU A 12 -5.77 -12.45 -14.03
C GLU A 12 -5.11 -13.07 -12.79
N MET A 13 -4.91 -14.40 -12.79
CA MET A 13 -4.25 -15.12 -11.71
C MET A 13 -2.77 -14.72 -11.60
N GLU A 14 -2.06 -14.56 -12.73
CA GLU A 14 -0.68 -14.08 -12.79
C GLU A 14 -0.56 -12.61 -12.32
N LEU A 15 -1.51 -11.74 -12.69
CA LEU A 15 -1.60 -10.35 -12.20
C LEU A 15 -1.97 -10.23 -10.72
N LEU A 16 -2.74 -11.18 -10.19
CA LEU A 16 -3.06 -11.28 -8.76
C LEU A 16 -1.84 -11.76 -7.96
N ASP A 17 -1.07 -12.70 -8.49
CA ASP A 17 0.14 -13.24 -7.86
C ASP A 17 1.27 -12.20 -7.85
N GLU A 18 1.42 -11.42 -8.93
CA GLU A 18 2.37 -10.31 -9.01
C GLU A 18 1.98 -9.16 -8.06
N ALA A 19 0.68 -8.84 -7.95
CA ALA A 19 0.17 -7.91 -6.94
C ALA A 19 0.35 -8.42 -5.51
N GLY A 20 0.29 -9.74 -5.29
CA GLY A 20 0.58 -10.40 -4.02
C GLY A 20 2.04 -10.22 -3.60
N ASN A 21 2.99 -10.35 -4.54
CA ASN A 21 4.42 -10.15 -4.30
C ASN A 21 4.82 -8.66 -4.16
N ILE A 22 4.15 -7.73 -4.86
CA ILE A 22 4.32 -6.29 -4.64
C ILE A 22 3.85 -5.87 -3.23
N SER A 23 3.00 -6.66 -2.57
CA SER A 23 2.36 -6.25 -1.30
C SER A 23 3.23 -6.40 -0.05
N SER A 24 4.05 -7.45 0.10
CA SER A 24 4.67 -7.77 1.40
C SER A 24 5.91 -6.93 1.71
N GLY A 25 6.89 -6.87 0.80
CA GLY A 25 8.12 -6.10 1.02
C GLY A 25 7.86 -4.60 1.10
N LEU A 26 6.95 -4.09 0.25
CA LEU A 26 6.53 -2.70 0.27
C LEU A 26 5.75 -2.38 1.55
N ALA A 27 4.83 -3.26 2.00
CA ALA A 27 4.12 -3.07 3.26
C ALA A 27 5.07 -3.04 4.46
N ILE A 28 6.04 -3.96 4.53
CA ILE A 28 7.06 -3.97 5.59
C ILE A 28 7.86 -2.65 5.57
N ARG A 29 8.29 -2.19 4.40
CA ARG A 29 9.03 -0.92 4.27
C ARG A 29 8.20 0.28 4.73
N LYS A 30 6.92 0.35 4.32
CA LYS A 30 6.00 1.42 4.74
C LYS A 30 5.69 1.35 6.23
N HIS A 31 5.56 0.15 6.80
CA HIS A 31 5.37 -0.06 8.23
C HIS A 31 6.56 0.47 9.03
N ASN A 32 7.79 0.12 8.62
CA ASN A 32 9.00 0.63 9.23
C ASN A 32 9.11 2.16 9.12
N GLN A 33 8.65 2.75 8.02
CA GLN A 33 8.61 4.20 7.84
C GLN A 33 7.63 4.88 8.82
N VAL A 34 6.44 4.31 9.02
CA VAL A 34 5.47 4.81 10.03
C VAL A 34 6.05 4.74 11.44
N LEU A 35 6.72 3.63 11.79
CA LEU A 35 7.39 3.49 13.09
C LEU A 35 8.53 4.49 13.28
N LYS A 36 9.31 4.76 12.22
CA LYS A 36 10.38 5.76 12.24
C LYS A 36 9.82 7.13 12.60
N TYR A 37 8.80 7.61 11.89
CA TYR A 37 8.21 8.92 12.19
C TYR A 37 7.61 8.97 13.59
N GLY A 38 6.96 7.90 14.07
CA GLY A 38 6.47 7.84 15.45
C GLY A 38 7.59 7.99 16.49
N LYS A 39 8.75 7.36 16.28
CA LYS A 39 9.94 7.52 17.13
C LYS A 39 10.48 8.96 17.08
N ASP A 40 10.48 9.57 15.89
CA ASP A 40 10.97 10.93 15.69
C ASP A 40 10.04 11.96 16.37
N VAL A 41 8.72 11.75 16.36
CA VAL A 41 7.74 12.57 17.12
C VAL A 41 8.03 12.55 18.63
N VAL A 42 8.30 11.37 19.20
CA VAL A 42 8.59 11.27 20.64
C VAL A 42 9.90 11.98 21.01
N LYS A 43 10.89 11.94 20.12
CA LYS A 43 12.22 12.55 20.33
C LYS A 43 12.26 14.06 20.06
N ALA A 44 11.35 14.57 19.25
CA ALA A 44 11.32 15.98 18.88
C ALA A 44 11.07 16.88 20.11
N LYS A 45 11.79 18.01 20.15
CA LYS A 45 11.74 18.96 21.28
C LYS A 45 10.72 20.07 21.06
N SER A 46 10.52 20.50 19.82
CA SER A 46 9.54 21.53 19.46
C SER A 46 8.18 20.92 19.11
N VAL A 47 7.12 21.71 19.21
CA VAL A 47 5.78 21.26 18.84
C VAL A 47 5.64 21.23 17.32
N GLU A 48 6.27 22.18 16.63
CA GLU A 48 6.30 22.31 15.18
C GLU A 48 6.90 21.05 14.55
N ASP A 49 8.07 20.59 15.02
CA ASP A 49 8.71 19.37 14.50
C ASP A 49 7.84 18.13 14.77
N LYS A 50 7.14 18.08 15.91
CA LYS A 50 6.20 16.99 16.22
C LYS A 50 5.05 16.96 15.22
N LEU A 51 4.45 18.12 14.94
CA LEU A 51 3.35 18.24 13.98
C LEU A 51 3.80 17.86 12.57
N ASP A 52 4.99 18.29 12.15
CA ASP A 52 5.56 17.96 10.85
C ASP A 52 5.83 16.46 10.70
N MET A 53 6.38 15.82 11.74
CA MET A 53 6.62 14.38 11.75
C MET A 53 5.32 13.57 11.83
N LEU A 54 4.31 14.04 12.58
CA LEU A 54 2.97 13.44 12.61
C LEU A 54 2.29 13.54 11.24
N ALA A 55 2.40 14.67 10.54
CA ALA A 55 1.87 14.81 9.20
C ALA A 55 2.49 13.80 8.23
N ARG A 56 3.82 13.62 8.28
CA ARG A 56 4.55 12.61 7.48
C ARG A 56 4.19 11.18 7.86
N GLN A 57 3.97 10.93 9.15
CA GLN A 57 3.50 9.64 9.65
C GLN A 57 2.10 9.31 9.12
N ASN A 58 1.17 10.26 9.18
CA ASN A 58 -0.22 10.09 8.73
C ASN A 58 -0.30 9.87 7.23
N ALA A 59 0.46 10.63 6.43
CA ALA A 59 0.55 10.40 4.98
C ALA A 59 1.07 8.97 4.66
N SER A 60 2.07 8.52 5.41
CA SER A 60 2.64 7.16 5.24
C SER A 60 1.66 6.07 5.67
N LEU A 61 0.92 6.28 6.76
CA LEU A 61 -0.11 5.38 7.26
C LEU A 61 -1.28 5.27 6.28
N GLY A 62 -1.71 6.39 5.68
CA GLY A 62 -2.75 6.38 4.64
C GLY A 62 -2.40 5.49 3.45
N GLY A 63 -1.12 5.47 3.04
CA GLY A 63 -0.63 4.55 2.02
C GLY A 63 -0.75 3.07 2.43
N LEU A 64 -0.45 2.73 3.68
CA LEU A 64 -0.64 1.36 4.22
C LEU A 64 -2.10 0.95 4.28
N VAL A 65 -2.99 1.86 4.68
CA VAL A 65 -4.44 1.61 4.70
C VAL A 65 -4.94 1.33 3.27
N LEU A 66 -4.52 2.12 2.28
CA LEU A 66 -4.87 1.88 0.88
C LEU A 66 -4.34 0.53 0.37
N MET A 67 -3.10 0.17 0.72
CA MET A 67 -2.55 -1.14 0.39
C MET A 67 -3.35 -2.28 1.04
N SER A 68 -3.72 -2.13 2.32
CA SER A 68 -4.55 -3.12 3.02
C SER A 68 -5.92 -3.26 2.37
N VAL A 69 -6.55 -2.16 1.95
CA VAL A 69 -7.84 -2.19 1.23
C VAL A 69 -7.69 -2.85 -0.15
N ALA A 70 -6.61 -2.56 -0.87
CA ALA A 70 -6.33 -3.16 -2.17
C ALA A 70 -6.12 -4.68 -2.10
N VAL A 71 -5.59 -5.19 -0.98
CA VAL A 71 -5.32 -6.62 -0.74
C VAL A 71 -6.49 -7.34 -0.05
N SER A 72 -7.32 -6.66 0.75
CA SER A 72 -8.36 -7.28 1.60
C SER A 72 -9.67 -7.66 0.90
N GLY A 73 -9.80 -7.51 -0.42
CA GLY A 73 -10.75 -8.32 -1.19
C GLY A 73 -11.70 -7.62 -2.17
N ASP A 74 -12.02 -8.42 -3.20
CA ASP A 74 -13.21 -8.53 -4.05
C ASP A 74 -13.78 -7.30 -4.77
N LYS A 75 -13.53 -7.27 -6.09
CA LYS A 75 -14.36 -6.70 -7.19
C LYS A 75 -15.10 -5.37 -6.92
N SER A 76 -14.59 -4.52 -6.03
CA SER A 76 -15.18 -3.21 -5.73
C SER A 76 -14.37 -2.10 -6.39
N PHE A 77 -15.06 -1.08 -6.91
CA PHE A 77 -14.47 0.11 -7.54
C PHE A 77 -13.40 0.77 -6.64
N GLY A 78 -13.57 0.70 -5.32
CA GLY A 78 -12.59 1.18 -4.34
C GLY A 78 -11.28 0.37 -4.33
N SER A 79 -11.34 -0.95 -4.50
CA SER A 79 -10.16 -1.81 -4.63
C SER A 79 -9.39 -1.52 -5.93
N SER A 80 -10.09 -1.36 -7.06
CA SER A 80 -9.45 -1.01 -8.35
C SER A 80 -8.77 0.38 -8.32
N LEU A 81 -9.42 1.38 -7.71
CA LEU A 81 -8.85 2.71 -7.55
C LEU A 81 -7.65 2.70 -6.58
N ALA A 82 -7.75 1.97 -5.46
CA ALA A 82 -6.65 1.82 -4.52
C ALA A 82 -5.44 1.12 -5.16
N LYS A 83 -5.67 0.08 -5.97
CA LYS A 83 -4.62 -0.65 -6.71
C LYS A 83 -3.93 0.26 -7.75
N ALA A 84 -4.70 1.05 -8.49
CA ALA A 84 -4.18 2.04 -9.44
C ALA A 84 -3.35 3.13 -8.76
N LEU A 85 -3.81 3.63 -7.60
CA LEU A 85 -3.08 4.66 -6.84
C LEU A 85 -1.83 4.10 -6.14
N SER A 86 -1.84 2.83 -5.72
CA SER A 86 -0.66 2.18 -5.13
C SER A 86 0.46 1.94 -6.15
N LEU A 87 0.11 1.69 -7.42
CA LEU A 87 1.07 1.47 -8.51
C LEU A 87 1.69 2.77 -9.06
N ARG A 88 1.03 3.91 -8.88
CA ARG A 88 1.53 5.22 -9.38
C ARG A 88 2.79 5.72 -8.65
N ASN A 89 3.15 5.13 -7.52
CA ASN A 89 4.31 5.52 -6.70
C ASN A 89 5.41 4.44 -6.63
N VAL A 90 5.39 3.47 -7.55
CA VAL A 90 6.52 2.57 -7.85
C VAL A 90 7.36 3.18 -8.96
#